data_AF-A0A7Y5AG72-F1
#
_entry.id   AF-A0A7Y5AG72-F1
#
_cell.length_a   1.000
_cell.length_b   1.000
_cell.length_c   1.000
_cell.angle_alpha   90.00
_cell.angle_beta   90.00
_cell.angle_gamma   90.00
#
_symmetry.space_group_name_H-M   'P 1'
#
loop_
_entity.id
_entity.type
_entity.pdbx_description
1 polymer ?
#
loop_
_entity_poly.entity_id
_entity_poly.type
_entity_poly.pdbx_seq_one_letter_code
_entity_poly.pdbx_strand_id
1 'polypeptide(L)'
;MRRQRGFSLIELLVVLAIAGLMTGLAVAGLGGQAGVDQALQRLAAEIRSQAALARHAGQLRGLRWNGQRPEFVLREGNGWVVAATALGDWPKGLQPDWPASPQ
;
A
#
# COMPACT_ATOMS: atom_id res chain seq x y z
N MET A 1 -15.37 58.20 -11.48
CA MET A 1 -15.62 57.11 -12.46
C MET A 1 -14.66 55.95 -12.18
N ARG A 2 -15.13 54.82 -11.65
CA ARG A 2 -14.29 53.64 -11.38
C ARG A 2 -14.06 52.89 -12.70
N ARG A 3 -12.84 52.95 -13.25
CA ARG A 3 -12.41 52.08 -14.36
C ARG A 3 -12.39 50.64 -13.86
N GLN A 4 -13.41 49.86 -14.22
CA GLN A 4 -13.33 48.40 -14.08
C GLN A 4 -12.27 47.91 -15.07
N ARG A 5 -11.11 47.52 -14.53
CA ARG A 5 -10.08 46.80 -15.29
C ARG A 5 -10.62 45.40 -15.54
N GLY A 6 -10.98 45.10 -16.78
CA GLY A 6 -11.35 43.73 -17.18
C GLY A 6 -10.14 42.80 -17.08
N PHE A 7 -10.42 41.52 -16.88
CA PHE A 7 -9.39 40.47 -16.83
C PHE A 7 -8.67 40.40 -18.18
N SER A 8 -7.35 40.49 -18.17
CA SER A 8 -6.56 40.30 -19.38
C SER A 8 -6.55 38.83 -19.80
N LEU A 9 -6.50 38.55 -21.11
CA LEU A 9 -6.35 37.20 -21.64
C LEU A 9 -5.12 36.50 -21.02
N ILE A 10 -4.03 37.24 -20.86
CA ILE A 10 -2.81 36.68 -20.26
C ILE A 10 -2.99 36.35 -18.77
N GLU A 11 -3.74 37.17 -18.02
CA GLU A 11 -4.04 36.87 -16.61
C GLU A 11 -4.88 35.61 -16.50
N LEU A 12 -5.88 35.44 -17.38
CA LEU A 12 -6.71 34.24 -17.40
C LEU A 12 -5.89 33.00 -17.73
N LEU A 13 -5.00 33.07 -18.72
CA LEU A 13 -4.12 31.97 -19.10
C LEU A 13 -3.15 31.60 -17.98
N VAL A 14 -2.57 32.58 -17.30
CA VAL A 14 -1.69 32.35 -16.15
C VAL A 14 -2.44 31.66 -15.01
N VAL A 15 -3.66 32.12 -14.70
CA VAL A 15 -4.50 31.48 -13.67
C VAL A 15 -4.82 30.03 -14.05
N LEU A 16 -5.19 29.77 -15.31
CA LEU A 16 -5.43 28.40 -15.79
C LEU A 16 -4.16 27.53 -15.72
N ALA A 17 -3.00 28.09 -16.08
CA ALA A 17 -1.73 27.37 -16.02
C ALA A 17 -1.35 27.00 -14.58
N ILE A 18 -1.48 27.95 -13.64
CA ILE A 18 -1.22 27.70 -12.21
C ILE A 18 -2.22 26.68 -11.67
N ALA A 19 -3.51 26.84 -11.96
CA ALA A 19 -4.53 25.88 -11.53
C ALA A 19 -4.23 24.48 -12.06
N GLY A 20 -3.93 24.34 -13.35
CA GLY A 20 -3.59 23.06 -13.98
C GLY A 20 -2.31 22.43 -13.39
N LEU A 21 -1.29 23.24 -13.11
CA LEU A 21 -0.04 22.76 -12.52
C LEU A 21 -0.24 22.29 -11.07
N MET A 22 -1.00 23.03 -10.27
CA MET A 22 -1.34 22.66 -8.90
C MET A 22 -2.22 21.39 -8.86
N THR A 23 -3.19 21.27 -9.77
CA THR A 23 -4.01 20.06 -9.90
C THR A 23 -3.17 18.85 -10.34
N GLY A 24 -2.27 19.02 -11.30
CA GLY A 24 -1.40 17.94 -11.79
C GLY A 24 -0.47 17.40 -10.71
N LEU A 25 0.15 18.29 -9.92
CA LEU A 25 1.01 17.90 -8.79
C LEU A 25 0.23 17.19 -7.67
N ALA A 26 -0.99 17.63 -7.37
CA ALA A 26 -1.84 17.00 -6.37
C ALA A 26 -2.21 15.55 -6.75
N VAL A 27 -2.52 15.30 -8.03
CA VAL A 27 -2.87 13.96 -8.52
C VAL A 27 -1.65 13.03 -8.55
N ALA A 28 -0.47 13.53 -8.93
CA ALA A 28 0.75 12.72 -8.95
C ALA A 28 1.16 12.22 -7.55
N GLY A 29 0.91 13.02 -6.49
CA GLY A 29 1.22 12.63 -5.11
C GLY A 29 0.31 11.55 -4.51
N LEU A 30 -0.92 11.38 -5.03
CA LEU A 30 -1.92 10.45 -4.47
C LEU A 30 -1.64 8.98 -4.81
N GLY A 31 -0.86 8.69 -5.86
CA GLY A 31 -0.61 7.32 -6.31
C GLY A 31 0.14 6.45 -5.29
N GLY A 32 1.05 7.04 -4.51
CA GLY A 32 1.86 6.32 -3.54
C GLY A 32 1.07 5.82 -2.32
N GLN A 33 0.24 6.69 -1.73
CA GLN A 33 -0.54 6.39 -0.53
C GLN A 33 -1.62 5.34 -0.83
N ALA A 34 -2.34 5.50 -1.95
CA ALA A 34 -3.39 4.56 -2.36
C ALA A 34 -2.86 3.13 -2.56
N GLY A 35 -1.63 2.98 -3.08
CA GLY A 35 -1.00 1.67 -3.28
C GLY A 35 -0.63 0.97 -1.96
N VAL A 36 -0.23 1.74 -0.93
CA VAL A 36 0.06 1.22 0.41
C VAL A 36 -1.20 0.69 1.08
N ASP A 37 -2.26 1.50 1.11
CA ASP A 37 -3.53 1.11 1.72
C ASP A 37 -4.11 -0.15 1.05
N GLN A 38 -4.03 -0.22 -0.28
CA GLN A 38 -4.47 -1.39 -1.04
C GLN A 38 -3.64 -2.65 -0.71
N ALA A 39 -2.32 -2.53 -0.53
CA ALA A 39 -1.46 -3.64 -0.14
C ALA A 39 -1.79 -4.16 1.27
N LEU A 40 -2.03 -3.25 2.22
CA LEU A 40 -2.42 -3.62 3.59
C LEU A 40 -3.80 -4.27 3.64
N GLN A 41 -4.77 -3.78 2.87
CA GLN A 41 -6.09 -4.40 2.74
C GLN A 41 -6.00 -5.82 2.17
N ARG A 42 -5.17 -6.03 1.14
CA ARG A 42 -4.91 -7.37 0.57
C ARG A 42 -4.26 -8.30 1.61
N LEU A 43 -3.25 -7.83 2.35
CA LEU A 43 -2.65 -8.60 3.44
C LEU A 43 -3.70 -8.98 4.51
N ALA A 44 -4.54 -8.03 4.94
CA ALA A 44 -5.58 -8.29 5.94
C ALA A 44 -6.64 -9.30 5.46
N ALA A 45 -6.99 -9.28 4.17
CA ALA A 45 -7.87 -10.29 3.58
C ALA A 45 -7.22 -11.67 3.63
N GLU A 46 -5.94 -11.77 3.26
CA GLU A 46 -5.21 -13.02 3.22
C GLU A 46 -4.97 -13.59 4.63
N ILE A 47 -4.63 -12.76 5.62
CA ILE A 47 -4.50 -13.20 7.02
C ILE A 47 -5.80 -13.83 7.52
N ARG A 48 -6.96 -13.25 7.18
CA ARG A 48 -8.27 -13.81 7.55
C ARG A 48 -8.53 -15.16 6.88
N SER A 49 -8.17 -15.29 5.60
CA SER A 49 -8.24 -16.55 4.85
C SER A 49 -7.36 -17.63 5.52
N GLN A 50 -6.10 -17.32 5.79
CA GLN A 50 -5.14 -18.22 6.42
C GLN A 50 -5.55 -18.59 7.86
N ALA A 51 -6.13 -17.65 8.62
CA ALA A 51 -6.65 -17.92 9.95
C ALA A 51 -7.85 -18.88 9.92
N ALA A 52 -8.74 -18.76 8.93
CA ALA A 52 -9.81 -19.73 8.72
C ALA A 52 -9.25 -21.12 8.40
N LEU A 53 -8.27 -21.20 7.48
CA LEU A 53 -7.59 -22.45 7.14
C LEU A 53 -6.89 -23.07 8.35
N ALA A 54 -6.21 -22.27 9.18
CA ALA A 54 -5.57 -22.75 10.41
C ALA A 54 -6.58 -23.36 11.39
N ARG A 55 -7.76 -22.73 11.56
CA ARG A 55 -8.84 -23.24 12.42
C ARG A 55 -9.46 -24.53 11.87
N HIS A 56 -9.69 -24.61 10.57
CA HIS A 56 -10.32 -25.77 9.95
C HIS A 56 -9.38 -26.96 9.78
N ALA A 57 -8.10 -26.71 9.47
CA ALA A 57 -7.11 -27.76 9.25
C ALA A 57 -6.37 -28.20 10.53
N GLY A 58 -6.53 -27.47 11.63
CA GLY A 58 -5.77 -27.73 12.87
C GLY A 58 -4.25 -27.50 12.71
N GLN A 59 -3.83 -26.81 11.65
CA GLN A 59 -2.43 -26.55 11.35
C GLN A 59 -2.02 -25.17 11.87
N LEU A 60 -0.88 -25.10 12.56
CA LEU A 60 -0.32 -23.82 12.96
C LEU A 60 0.22 -23.09 11.72
N ARG A 61 -0.31 -21.89 11.48
CA ARG A 61 0.14 -20.98 10.42
C ARG A 61 0.66 -19.71 11.05
N GLY A 62 1.70 -19.14 10.46
CA GLY A 62 2.36 -17.93 10.91
C GLY A 62 2.62 -16.97 9.76
N LEU A 63 3.02 -15.76 10.13
CA LEU A 63 3.47 -14.72 9.22
C LEU A 63 4.90 -14.36 9.61
N ARG A 64 5.82 -14.33 8.64
CA ARG A 64 7.17 -13.85 8.84
C ARG A 64 7.48 -12.70 7.90
N TRP A 65 8.48 -11.90 8.26
CA TRP A 65 9.04 -10.88 7.39
C TRP A 65 10.32 -11.41 6.74
N ASN A 66 10.41 -11.37 5.41
CA ASN A 66 11.61 -11.85 4.67
C ASN A 66 12.61 -10.74 4.32
N GLY A 67 12.36 -9.50 4.78
CA GLY A 67 13.17 -8.32 4.45
C GLY A 67 12.59 -7.44 3.34
N GLN A 68 11.74 -8.01 2.47
CA GLN A 68 11.13 -7.30 1.34
C GLN A 68 9.60 -7.30 1.40
N ARG A 69 9.00 -8.41 1.84
CA ARG A 69 7.55 -8.63 1.86
C ARG A 69 7.17 -9.60 2.98
N PRO A 70 5.89 -9.62 3.39
CA PRO A 70 5.41 -10.62 4.33
C PRO A 70 5.30 -11.98 3.62
N GLU A 71 5.69 -13.04 4.32
CA GLU A 71 5.59 -14.42 3.86
C GLU A 71 4.81 -15.26 4.86
N PHE A 72 3.87 -16.05 4.37
CA PHE A 72 3.16 -17.00 5.20
C PHE A 72 4.01 -18.25 5.39
N VAL A 73 3.99 -18.77 6.61
CA VAL A 73 4.64 -20.02 6.98
C VAL A 73 3.64 -20.96 7.61
N LEU A 74 3.86 -22.24 7.42
CA LEU A 74 3.07 -23.33 8.01
C LEU A 74 4.00 -24.21 8.82
N ARG A 75 3.50 -24.72 9.95
CA ARG A 75 4.27 -25.62 10.81
C ARG A 75 4.06 -27.05 10.33
N GLU A 76 5.10 -27.64 9.75
CA GLU A 76 5.15 -29.03 9.34
C GLU A 76 6.13 -29.78 10.25
N GLY A 77 5.61 -30.73 11.04
CA GLY A 77 6.39 -31.43 12.06
C GLY A 77 7.05 -30.47 13.04
N ASN A 78 8.38 -30.40 13.00
CA ASN A 78 9.17 -29.53 13.87
C ASN A 78 9.72 -28.27 13.18
N GLY A 79 9.36 -28.04 11.90
CA GLY A 79 9.88 -26.93 11.09
C GLY A 79 8.80 -25.98 10.61
N TRP A 80 9.21 -24.75 10.28
CA TRP A 80 8.39 -23.78 9.55
C TRP A 80 8.72 -23.86 8.07
N VAL A 81 7.72 -24.16 7.25
CA VAL A 81 7.84 -24.24 5.79
C VAL A 81 7.08 -23.07 5.16
N VAL A 82 7.62 -22.49 4.09
CA VAL A 82 7.00 -21.35 3.41
C VAL A 82 5.75 -21.81 2.66
N ALA A 83 4.63 -21.16 2.94
CA ALA A 83 3.40 -21.32 2.18
C ALA A 83 3.43 -20.41 0.96
N ALA A 84 3.26 -20.98 -0.24
CA ALA A 84 3.17 -20.19 -1.46
C ALA A 84 1.86 -19.40 -1.48
N THR A 85 1.92 -18.13 -1.06
CA THR A 85 0.77 -17.22 -1.04
C THR A 85 1.01 -16.03 -1.97
N ALA A 86 0.04 -15.74 -2.84
CA ALA A 86 0.12 -14.64 -3.78
C ALA A 86 -0.37 -13.33 -3.13
N LEU A 87 0.53 -12.62 -2.45
CA LEU A 87 0.28 -11.26 -1.94
C LEU A 87 0.32 -10.17 -3.03
N GLY A 88 0.66 -10.54 -4.27
CA GLY A 88 0.84 -9.62 -5.40
C GLY A 88 2.05 -8.69 -5.22
N ASP A 89 2.02 -7.57 -5.94
CA ASP A 89 3.05 -6.54 -5.81
C ASP A 89 2.99 -5.88 -4.44
N TRP A 90 4.12 -5.91 -3.74
CA TRP A 90 4.30 -5.31 -2.42
C TRP A 90 4.99 -3.93 -2.56
N PRO A 91 4.44 -2.87 -1.94
CA PRO A 91 5.00 -1.53 -2.06
C PRO A 91 6.41 -1.45 -1.46
N LYS A 92 7.34 -0.88 -2.24
CA LYS A 92 8.73 -0.67 -1.81
C LYS A 92 8.74 0.34 -0.66
N GLY A 93 9.41 0.00 0.44
CA GLY A 93 9.54 0.87 1.61
C GLY A 93 8.57 0.57 2.75
N LEU A 94 7.58 -0.32 2.56
CA LEU A 94 6.76 -0.80 3.66
C LEU A 94 7.54 -1.81 4.48
N GLN A 95 7.79 -1.48 5.75
CA GLN A 95 8.55 -2.30 6.69
C GLN A 95 7.69 -2.53 7.94
N PRO A 96 7.86 -3.66 8.64
CA PRO A 96 7.18 -3.89 9.90
C PRO A 96 7.73 -2.92 10.96
N ASP A 97 6.83 -2.40 11.79
CA ASP A 97 7.19 -1.54 12.92
C ASP A 97 7.95 -2.30 14.02
N TRP A 98 7.82 -3.63 14.03
CA TRP A 98 8.47 -4.51 14.99
C TRP A 98 9.62 -5.30 14.34
N PRO A 99 10.76 -5.48 15.03
CA PRO A 99 11.85 -6.31 14.50
C PRO A 99 11.36 -7.74 14.27
N ALA A 100 11.80 -8.34 13.15
CA ALA A 100 11.54 -9.75 12.88
C ALA A 100 12.09 -10.59 14.05
N SER A 101 11.30 -11.56 14.53
CA SER A 101 11.77 -12.49 15.56
C SER A 101 13.05 -13.19 15.09
N PRO A 102 14.07 -13.34 15.96
CA PRO A 102 15.26 -14.12 15.62
C PRO A 102 14.83 -15.54 15.24
N GLN A 103 15.40 -16.04 14.13
CA GLN A 103 15.13 -17.37 13.57
C GLN A 103 15.54 -18.50 14.50
#